data_AF-A0A9D4ZG98-F1
#
_entry.id   AF-A0A9D4ZG98-F1
#
_cell.length_a   1.000
_cell.length_b   1.000
_cell.length_c   1.000
_cell.angle_alpha   90.00
_cell.angle_beta   90.00
_cell.angle_gamma   90.00
#
_symmetry.space_group_name_H-M   'P 1'
#
loop_
_entity.id
_entity.type
_entity.pdbx_description
1 polymer ?
#
loop_
_entity_poly.entity_id
_entity_poly.type
_entity_poly.pdbx_seq_one_letter_code
_entity_poly.pdbx_strand_id
1 'polypeptide(L)'
;MDLQQALHQRRARARATSVHSLAQAGDVVGLKRKLQESPALINERNPVMSQTPLHVAAASNRAEIVKLLLEWEGTEKAEMESKNMYGETALHLASKNGCSDVAKILLEGKANLEAKAGNGMTPLHLAVWYSVKHEDHSIVETLLHFRADASVTDNEGKTPISHLPKSPSHQKLCALIQSHLDQQMKEKAMQVRESSQLKMDALEAELQQVIGLHDLKVQLRKWAKGMLLDDRRKALGLKVAVRRPPHMAFLGNPGTGKTMVARILGKLLHMVGVLPTDKVVEVQRTDLVGEFVGHTGPRTRKKIHEAEGGILFVDEAYRLMPLQKSDDKDYGLEALEEIMSIMDNGLVVVIFAGYAEPMKRELGEMALLKMNAAGIESLMFGFRLHDNCTADAIAQLLDVETTEKQRQVLNGGLVWPMLINARENLDHRLGLDCCDVNELVTITSEDLRAGLRLLSS
;
A
#
# COMPACT_ATOMS: atom_id res chain seq x y z
N MET A 1 43.52 -56.84 5.62
CA MET A 1 42.59 -56.87 4.48
C MET A 1 41.78 -55.57 4.33
N ASP A 2 41.83 -54.66 5.31
CA ASP A 2 40.94 -53.48 5.35
C ASP A 2 41.32 -52.28 4.47
N LEU A 3 42.59 -52.13 4.08
CA LEU A 3 43.00 -50.96 3.29
C LEU A 3 42.51 -51.05 1.83
N GLN A 4 42.50 -52.26 1.24
CA GLN A 4 42.00 -52.48 -0.11
C GLN A 4 40.47 -52.38 -0.17
N GLN A 5 39.73 -52.85 0.83
CA GLN A 5 38.27 -52.69 0.91
C GLN A 5 37.86 -51.22 1.12
N ALA A 6 38.58 -50.47 1.97
CA ALA A 6 38.35 -49.04 2.16
C ALA A 6 38.69 -48.20 0.91
N LEU A 7 39.75 -48.56 0.17
CA LEU A 7 40.10 -47.95 -1.11
C LEU A 7 39.13 -48.36 -2.23
N HIS A 8 38.58 -49.57 -2.22
CA HIS A 8 37.56 -50.02 -3.17
C HIS A 8 36.20 -49.36 -2.93
N GLN A 9 35.82 -49.14 -1.66
CA GLN A 9 34.63 -48.37 -1.27
C GLN A 9 34.80 -46.87 -1.56
N ARG A 10 36.00 -46.30 -1.36
CA ARG A 10 36.31 -44.91 -1.79
C ARG A 10 36.32 -44.77 -3.31
N ARG A 11 36.86 -45.75 -4.06
CA ARG A 11 36.79 -45.79 -5.54
C ARG A 11 35.37 -46.01 -6.07
N ALA A 12 34.54 -46.79 -5.37
CA ALA A 12 33.13 -46.98 -5.71
C ALA A 12 32.29 -45.71 -5.45
N ARG A 13 32.56 -44.98 -4.35
CA ARG A 13 31.98 -43.65 -4.11
C ARG A 13 32.44 -42.60 -5.13
N ALA A 14 33.65 -42.72 -5.67
CA ALA A 14 34.18 -41.82 -6.70
C ALA A 14 33.60 -42.05 -8.12
N ARG A 15 32.73 -43.06 -8.32
CA ARG A 15 32.10 -43.38 -9.62
C ARG A 15 30.58 -43.56 -9.56
N ALA A 16 29.92 -43.24 -8.45
CA ALA A 16 28.47 -43.19 -8.41
C ALA A 16 28.01 -41.84 -9.02
N THR A 17 27.58 -41.86 -10.28
CA THR A 17 27.06 -40.67 -10.99
C THR A 17 25.93 -40.03 -10.19
N SER A 18 26.10 -38.83 -9.67
CA SER A 18 25.09 -38.15 -8.85
C SER A 18 23.91 -37.68 -9.71
N VAL A 19 22.72 -37.50 -9.12
CA VAL A 19 21.57 -36.92 -9.83
C VAL A 19 21.87 -35.53 -10.40
N HIS A 20 22.70 -34.73 -9.71
CA HIS A 20 23.16 -33.43 -10.20
C HIS A 20 24.03 -33.56 -11.45
N SER A 21 24.94 -34.54 -11.49
CA SER A 21 25.79 -34.75 -12.67
C SER A 21 25.00 -35.26 -13.89
N LEU A 22 23.98 -36.09 -13.67
CA LEU A 22 23.06 -36.53 -14.72
C LEU A 22 22.23 -35.35 -15.25
N ALA A 23 21.72 -34.52 -14.33
CA ALA A 23 20.99 -33.30 -14.66
C ALA A 23 21.87 -32.30 -15.44
N GLN A 24 23.14 -32.13 -15.05
CA GLN A 24 24.11 -31.27 -15.74
C GLN A 24 24.46 -31.80 -17.14
N ALA A 25 24.67 -33.10 -17.27
CA ALA A 25 25.00 -33.75 -18.53
C ALA A 25 23.82 -33.78 -19.51
N GLY A 26 22.58 -33.67 -19.03
CA GLY A 26 21.39 -33.86 -19.85
C GLY A 26 21.00 -35.33 -20.04
N ASP A 27 21.45 -36.24 -19.16
CA ASP A 27 21.16 -37.67 -19.25
C ASP A 27 19.75 -37.97 -18.71
N VAL A 28 18.74 -37.82 -19.58
CA VAL A 28 17.32 -38.03 -19.27
C VAL A 28 17.06 -39.46 -18.79
N VAL A 29 17.67 -40.46 -19.46
CA VAL A 29 17.44 -41.88 -19.17
C VAL A 29 18.09 -42.28 -17.86
N GLY A 30 19.33 -41.86 -17.62
CA GLY A 30 20.04 -42.09 -16.38
C GLY A 30 19.35 -41.42 -15.20
N LEU A 31 18.90 -40.17 -15.36
CA LEU A 31 18.18 -39.45 -14.31
C LEU A 31 16.84 -40.12 -13.98
N LYS A 32 16.03 -40.45 -15.00
CA LYS A 32 14.73 -41.14 -14.82
C LYS A 32 14.89 -42.45 -14.06
N ARG A 33 15.86 -43.28 -14.45
CA ARG A 33 16.14 -44.55 -13.76
C ARG A 33 16.50 -44.32 -12.29
N LYS A 34 17.38 -43.34 -12.03
CA LYS A 34 17.84 -43.04 -10.68
C LYS A 34 16.73 -42.49 -9.77
N LEU A 35 15.81 -41.69 -10.32
CA LEU A 35 14.64 -41.21 -9.60
C LEU A 35 13.59 -42.31 -9.35
N GLN A 36 13.48 -43.31 -10.24
CA GLN A 36 12.65 -44.50 -9.99
C GLN A 36 13.21 -45.36 -8.86
N GLU A 37 14.53 -45.54 -8.82
CA GLU A 37 15.22 -46.30 -7.75
C GLU A 37 15.18 -45.56 -6.41
N SER A 38 15.21 -44.23 -6.42
CA SER A 38 15.24 -43.40 -5.22
C SER A 38 14.53 -42.05 -5.44
N PRO A 39 13.21 -41.99 -5.21
CA PRO A 39 12.40 -40.78 -5.43
C PRO A 39 12.89 -39.54 -4.66
N ALA A 40 13.43 -39.73 -3.46
CA ALA A 40 13.97 -38.66 -2.61
C ALA A 40 15.09 -37.83 -3.25
N LEU A 41 15.72 -38.36 -4.32
CA LEU A 41 16.80 -37.66 -4.99
C LEU A 41 16.32 -36.49 -5.86
N ILE A 42 15.01 -36.38 -6.13
CA ILE A 42 14.44 -35.31 -6.96
C ILE A 42 14.70 -33.92 -6.39
N ASN A 43 14.79 -33.81 -5.06
CA ASN A 43 15.06 -32.58 -4.32
C ASN A 43 16.40 -32.62 -3.55
N GLU A 44 17.28 -33.60 -3.85
CA GLU A 44 18.58 -33.73 -3.18
C GLU A 44 19.41 -32.46 -3.37
N ARG A 45 19.95 -31.91 -2.28
CA ARG A 45 20.78 -30.72 -2.30
C ARG A 45 22.26 -31.10 -2.37
N ASN A 46 22.98 -30.56 -3.35
CA ASN A 46 24.43 -30.76 -3.42
C ASN A 46 25.14 -30.07 -2.24
N PRO A 47 26.30 -30.58 -1.79
CA PRO A 47 26.91 -30.13 -0.53
C PRO A 47 27.55 -28.74 -0.59
N VAL A 48 27.86 -28.22 -1.79
CA VAL A 48 28.59 -26.96 -1.95
C VAL A 48 27.64 -25.78 -2.07
N MET A 49 26.71 -25.84 -3.03
CA MET A 49 25.83 -24.72 -3.37
C MET A 49 24.39 -24.92 -2.85
N SER A 50 24.11 -26.04 -2.19
CA SER A 50 22.76 -26.45 -1.80
C SER A 50 21.78 -26.47 -2.98
N GLN A 51 22.23 -26.87 -4.17
CA GLN A 51 21.41 -26.91 -5.38
C GLN A 51 20.69 -28.24 -5.54
N THR A 52 19.43 -28.19 -5.96
CA THR A 52 18.66 -29.36 -6.41
C THR A 52 19.02 -29.76 -7.85
N PRO A 53 18.64 -30.95 -8.35
CA PRO A 53 18.79 -31.31 -9.76
C PRO A 53 18.16 -30.27 -10.70
N LEU A 54 17.01 -29.69 -10.33
CA LEU A 54 16.33 -28.66 -11.11
C LEU A 54 17.18 -27.39 -11.27
N HIS A 55 17.87 -26.94 -10.22
CA HIS A 55 18.81 -25.82 -10.29
C HIS A 55 19.94 -26.07 -11.29
N VAL A 56 20.54 -27.26 -11.24
CA VAL A 56 21.69 -27.63 -12.06
C VAL A 56 21.27 -27.76 -13.53
N ALA A 57 20.13 -28.40 -13.79
CA ALA A 57 19.55 -28.50 -15.13
C ALA A 57 19.24 -27.11 -15.70
N ALA A 58 18.68 -26.22 -14.87
CA ALA A 58 18.33 -24.88 -15.30
C ALA A 58 19.56 -24.02 -15.63
N ALA A 59 20.61 -24.08 -14.80
CA ALA A 59 21.87 -23.40 -15.05
C ALA A 59 22.61 -23.90 -16.29
N SER A 60 22.38 -25.15 -16.69
CA SER A 60 23.09 -25.84 -17.78
C SER A 60 22.27 -25.89 -19.08
N ASN A 61 21.19 -25.12 -19.18
CA ASN A 61 20.25 -25.10 -20.29
C ASN A 61 19.72 -26.49 -20.72
N ARG A 62 19.42 -27.38 -19.75
CA ARG A 62 18.93 -28.74 -20.03
C ARG A 62 17.41 -28.80 -20.02
N ALA A 63 16.77 -28.24 -21.05
CA ALA A 63 15.31 -28.16 -21.19
C ALA A 63 14.58 -29.50 -20.96
N GLU A 64 15.06 -30.59 -21.57
CA GLU A 64 14.42 -31.91 -21.44
C GLU A 64 14.53 -32.49 -20.02
N ILE A 65 15.61 -32.19 -19.30
CA ILE A 65 15.72 -32.57 -17.88
C ILE A 65 14.75 -31.74 -17.03
N VAL A 66 14.64 -30.44 -17.30
CA VAL A 66 13.71 -29.56 -16.58
C VAL A 66 12.27 -30.03 -16.79
N LYS A 67 11.85 -30.33 -18.02
CA LYS A 67 10.52 -30.92 -18.30
C LYS A 67 10.32 -32.22 -17.55
N LEU A 68 11.27 -33.16 -17.65
CA LEU A 68 11.19 -34.43 -16.93
C LEU A 68 10.98 -34.25 -15.42
N LEU A 69 11.69 -33.30 -14.80
CA LEU A 69 11.60 -33.04 -13.37
C LEU A 69 10.27 -32.39 -12.97
N LEU A 70 9.76 -31.44 -13.77
CA LEU A 70 8.49 -30.76 -13.49
C LEU A 70 7.28 -31.68 -13.72
N GLU A 71 7.34 -32.51 -14.75
CA GLU A 71 6.28 -33.47 -15.12
C GLU A 71 6.44 -34.83 -14.41
N TRP A 72 7.36 -34.93 -13.45
CA TRP A 72 7.66 -36.19 -12.79
C TRP A 72 6.43 -36.78 -12.07
N GLU A 73 6.02 -37.99 -12.46
CA GLU A 73 4.84 -38.69 -11.89
C GLU A 73 5.15 -39.55 -10.65
N GLY A 74 6.36 -39.48 -10.09
CA GLY A 74 6.70 -40.22 -8.88
C GLY A 74 6.06 -39.68 -7.61
N THR A 75 6.33 -40.38 -6.49
CA THR A 75 5.76 -40.09 -5.17
C THR A 75 6.17 -38.72 -4.61
N GLU A 76 7.38 -38.27 -4.92
CA GLU A 76 7.89 -36.96 -4.56
C GLU A 76 7.93 -36.04 -5.78
N LYS A 77 7.52 -34.78 -5.60
CA LYS A 77 7.50 -33.77 -6.67
C LYS A 77 8.70 -32.84 -6.56
N ALA A 78 9.17 -32.36 -7.71
CA ALA A 78 10.24 -31.38 -7.76
C ALA A 78 9.78 -30.05 -7.12
N GLU A 79 10.58 -29.54 -6.19
CA GLU A 79 10.34 -28.24 -5.56
C GLU A 79 10.84 -27.11 -6.46
N MET A 80 9.92 -26.50 -7.21
CA MET A 80 10.24 -25.44 -8.17
C MET A 80 10.82 -24.17 -7.51
N GLU A 81 10.35 -23.84 -6.31
CA GLU A 81 10.74 -22.65 -5.56
C GLU A 81 11.81 -22.91 -4.49
N SER A 82 12.43 -24.10 -4.52
CA SER A 82 13.51 -24.43 -3.61
C SER A 82 14.67 -23.44 -3.81
N LYS A 83 15.29 -22.99 -2.71
CA LYS A 83 16.39 -21.99 -2.75
C LYS A 83 17.76 -22.61 -2.48
N ASN A 84 18.75 -22.21 -3.27
CA ASN A 84 20.17 -22.54 -3.08
C ASN A 84 20.81 -21.69 -1.96
N MET A 85 22.13 -21.82 -1.74
CA MET A 85 22.85 -21.09 -0.69
C MET A 85 22.83 -19.55 -0.83
N TYR A 86 22.54 -19.03 -2.02
CA TYR A 86 22.41 -17.59 -2.30
C TYR A 86 20.96 -17.11 -2.27
N GLY A 87 20.01 -18.00 -1.92
CA GLY A 87 18.58 -17.70 -1.99
C GLY A 87 18.00 -17.74 -3.41
N GLU A 88 18.76 -18.17 -4.42
CA GLU A 88 18.35 -18.24 -5.82
C GLU A 88 17.49 -19.49 -6.07
N THR A 89 16.45 -19.36 -6.90
CA THR A 89 15.62 -20.47 -7.42
C THR A 89 16.15 -20.98 -8.76
N ALA A 90 15.55 -22.03 -9.32
CA ALA A 90 15.89 -22.52 -10.66
C ALA A 90 15.75 -21.44 -11.75
N LEU A 91 14.72 -20.59 -11.65
CA LEU A 91 14.49 -19.48 -12.60
C LEU A 91 15.61 -18.43 -12.52
N HIS A 92 16.10 -18.10 -11.34
CA HIS A 92 17.27 -17.22 -11.18
C HIS A 92 18.50 -17.75 -11.92
N LEU A 93 18.77 -19.06 -11.80
CA LEU A 93 19.92 -19.67 -12.47
C LEU A 93 19.74 -19.75 -13.98
N ALA A 94 18.53 -19.98 -14.47
CA ALA A 94 18.23 -19.88 -15.89
C ALA A 94 18.49 -18.45 -16.38
N SER A 95 18.03 -17.44 -15.63
CA SER A 95 18.22 -16.03 -15.98
C SER A 95 19.68 -15.58 -15.96
N LYS A 96 20.43 -15.99 -14.94
CA LYS A 96 21.85 -15.69 -14.76
C LYS A 96 22.75 -16.25 -15.87
N ASN A 97 22.31 -17.33 -16.51
CA ASN A 97 23.03 -18.02 -17.59
C ASN A 97 22.36 -17.86 -18.96
N GLY A 98 21.37 -16.97 -19.11
CA GLY A 98 20.70 -16.70 -20.39
C GLY A 98 19.91 -17.87 -20.98
N CYS A 99 19.51 -18.84 -20.16
CA CYS A 99 18.81 -20.04 -20.61
C CYS A 99 17.31 -19.73 -20.86
N SER A 100 16.99 -19.01 -21.94
CA SER A 100 15.64 -18.54 -22.28
C SER A 100 14.62 -19.68 -22.43
N ASP A 101 15.00 -20.78 -23.10
CA ASP A 101 14.11 -21.94 -23.29
C ASP A 101 13.73 -22.59 -21.95
N VAL A 102 14.71 -22.76 -21.07
CA VAL A 102 14.48 -23.26 -19.69
C VAL A 102 13.60 -22.28 -18.91
N ALA A 103 13.90 -20.98 -18.98
CA ALA A 103 13.11 -19.97 -18.27
C ALA A 103 11.64 -20.01 -18.72
N LYS A 104 11.40 -20.16 -20.03
CA LYS A 104 10.05 -20.34 -20.58
C LYS A 104 9.35 -21.56 -20.00
N ILE A 105 10.00 -22.72 -19.97
CA ILE A 105 9.43 -23.96 -19.40
C ILE A 105 9.09 -23.79 -17.92
N LEU A 106 9.99 -23.17 -17.13
CA LEU A 106 9.75 -22.90 -15.72
C LEU A 106 8.53 -21.98 -15.52
N LEU A 107 8.38 -20.95 -16.36
CA LEU A 107 7.27 -20.00 -16.29
C LEU A 107 5.93 -20.60 -16.75
N GLU A 108 5.94 -21.44 -17.77
CA GLU A 108 4.77 -22.26 -18.15
C GLU A 108 4.36 -23.19 -17.00
N GLY A 109 5.35 -23.70 -16.24
CA GLY A 109 5.16 -24.43 -14.98
C GLY A 109 4.67 -23.58 -13.80
N LYS A 110 4.47 -22.27 -13.97
CA LYS A 110 4.10 -21.27 -12.94
C LYS A 110 5.18 -20.98 -11.89
N ALA A 111 6.46 -21.03 -12.28
CA ALA A 111 7.54 -20.54 -11.42
C ALA A 111 7.30 -19.09 -11.00
N ASN A 112 7.66 -18.73 -9.77
CA ASN A 112 7.49 -17.38 -9.27
C ASN A 112 8.49 -16.43 -9.94
N LEU A 113 7.96 -15.60 -10.85
CA LEU A 113 8.73 -14.63 -11.61
C LEU A 113 9.36 -13.54 -10.73
N GLU A 114 8.73 -13.22 -9.59
CA GLU A 114 9.19 -12.18 -8.65
C GLU A 114 9.86 -12.76 -7.40
N ALA A 115 10.32 -14.01 -7.46
CA ALA A 115 11.10 -14.60 -6.38
C ALA A 115 12.34 -13.75 -6.10
N LYS A 116 12.60 -13.47 -4.81
CA LYS A 116 13.78 -12.69 -4.39
C LYS A 116 14.91 -13.60 -3.89
N ALA A 117 16.10 -13.40 -4.45
CA ALA A 117 17.36 -13.96 -3.95
C ALA A 117 17.78 -13.32 -2.61
N GLY A 118 18.87 -13.80 -2.01
CA GLY A 118 19.35 -13.30 -0.70
C GLY A 118 19.70 -11.81 -0.68
N ASN A 119 20.06 -11.24 -1.83
CA ASN A 119 20.32 -9.80 -2.02
C ASN A 119 19.10 -9.02 -2.54
N GLY A 120 17.91 -9.63 -2.57
CA GLY A 120 16.67 -9.01 -3.03
C GLY A 120 16.48 -8.97 -4.54
N MET A 121 17.46 -9.41 -5.34
CA MET A 121 17.37 -9.43 -6.80
C MET A 121 16.33 -10.46 -7.26
N THR A 122 15.59 -10.10 -8.32
CA THR A 122 14.68 -11.00 -9.04
C THR A 122 15.37 -11.63 -10.25
N PRO A 123 14.80 -12.69 -10.88
CA PRO A 123 15.31 -13.24 -12.13
C PRO A 123 15.55 -12.19 -13.22
N LEU A 124 14.70 -11.16 -13.33
CA LEU A 124 14.87 -10.08 -14.31
C LEU A 124 16.14 -9.24 -14.06
N HIS A 125 16.53 -9.01 -12.80
CA HIS A 125 17.78 -8.33 -12.49
C HIS A 125 18.99 -9.13 -12.99
N LEU A 126 18.99 -10.46 -12.79
CA LEU A 126 20.08 -11.33 -13.25
C LEU A 126 20.10 -11.46 -14.78
N ALA A 127 18.94 -11.48 -15.41
CA ALA A 127 18.80 -11.48 -16.87
C ALA A 127 19.42 -10.22 -17.48
N VAL A 128 19.19 -9.03 -16.89
CA VAL A 128 19.82 -7.78 -17.33
C VAL A 128 21.35 -7.86 -17.24
N TRP A 129 21.89 -8.39 -16.15
CA TRP A 129 23.34 -8.58 -16.00
C TRP A 129 23.92 -9.54 -17.04
N TYR A 130 23.21 -10.63 -17.35
CA TYR A 130 23.59 -11.55 -18.42
C TYR A 130 23.60 -10.82 -19.77
N SER A 131 22.52 -10.13 -20.11
CA SER A 131 22.37 -9.40 -21.36
C SER A 131 23.44 -8.33 -21.58
N VAL A 132 23.85 -7.61 -20.53
CA VAL A 132 24.94 -6.62 -20.59
C VAL A 132 26.30 -7.27 -20.89
N LYS A 133 26.54 -8.49 -20.40
CA LYS A 133 27.82 -9.20 -20.60
C LYS A 133 27.91 -9.92 -21.94
N HIS A 134 26.77 -10.38 -22.46
CA HIS A 134 26.73 -11.29 -23.60
C HIS A 134 26.02 -10.73 -24.84
N GLU A 135 25.46 -9.51 -24.76
CA GLU A 135 24.70 -8.84 -25.83
C GLU A 135 23.49 -9.65 -26.35
N ASP A 136 23.00 -10.59 -25.53
CA ASP A 136 21.83 -11.43 -25.81
C ASP A 136 20.66 -11.04 -24.90
N HIS A 137 19.55 -10.60 -25.50
CA HIS A 137 18.36 -10.12 -24.80
C HIS A 137 17.26 -11.16 -24.69
N SER A 138 17.44 -12.37 -25.23
CA SER A 138 16.40 -13.39 -25.36
C SER A 138 15.76 -13.74 -24.00
N ILE A 139 16.57 -13.80 -22.94
CA ILE A 139 16.10 -14.06 -21.59
C ILE A 139 15.29 -12.89 -21.00
N VAL A 140 15.69 -11.64 -21.27
CA VAL A 140 14.94 -10.45 -20.84
C VAL A 140 13.61 -10.38 -21.57
N GLU A 141 13.61 -10.60 -22.90
CA GLU A 141 12.39 -10.66 -23.71
C GLU A 141 11.43 -11.76 -23.21
N THR A 142 11.96 -12.93 -22.87
CA THR A 142 11.16 -14.03 -22.31
C THR A 142 10.51 -13.64 -20.98
N LEU A 143 11.27 -13.10 -20.02
CA LEU A 143 10.72 -12.70 -18.72
C LEU A 143 9.66 -11.59 -18.87
N LEU A 144 9.93 -10.58 -19.69
CA LEU A 144 8.99 -9.48 -19.94
C LEU A 144 7.71 -9.95 -20.65
N HIS A 145 7.82 -10.91 -21.58
CA HIS A 145 6.66 -11.54 -22.23
C HIS A 145 5.72 -12.22 -21.23
N PHE A 146 6.28 -12.83 -20.18
CA PHE A 146 5.52 -13.40 -19.06
C PHE A 146 5.15 -12.37 -17.98
N ARG A 147 5.23 -11.07 -18.29
CA ARG A 147 4.84 -9.93 -17.45
C ARG A 147 5.69 -9.75 -16.17
N ALA A 148 7.00 -9.99 -16.24
CA ALA A 148 7.93 -9.64 -15.16
C ALA A 148 7.79 -8.17 -14.74
N ASP A 149 7.68 -7.88 -13.45
CA ASP A 149 7.57 -6.51 -12.95
C ASP A 149 8.95 -5.82 -12.96
N ALA A 150 9.15 -4.95 -13.96
CA ALA A 150 10.39 -4.22 -14.14
C ALA A 150 10.60 -3.08 -13.12
N SER A 151 9.64 -2.84 -12.22
CA SER A 151 9.72 -1.83 -11.17
C SER A 151 10.20 -2.37 -9.81
N VAL A 152 10.36 -3.69 -9.67
CA VAL A 152 10.80 -4.30 -8.40
C VAL A 152 12.22 -3.87 -8.07
N THR A 153 12.46 -3.53 -6.81
CA THR A 153 13.80 -3.18 -6.31
C THR A 153 14.45 -4.32 -5.52
N ASP A 154 15.77 -4.42 -5.68
CA ASP A 154 16.65 -5.24 -4.82
C ASP A 154 16.85 -4.62 -3.42
N ASN A 155 17.72 -5.22 -2.60
CA ASN A 155 18.00 -4.72 -1.24
C ASN A 155 18.76 -3.38 -1.23
N GLU A 156 19.33 -2.95 -2.35
CA GLU A 156 19.96 -1.63 -2.52
C GLU A 156 18.97 -0.59 -3.04
N GLY A 157 17.69 -0.94 -3.24
CA GLY A 157 16.68 -0.06 -3.81
C GLY A 157 16.82 0.13 -5.32
N LYS A 158 17.60 -0.71 -6.00
CA LYS A 158 17.87 -0.63 -7.45
C LYS A 158 16.89 -1.51 -8.21
N THR A 159 16.32 -0.97 -9.29
CA THR A 159 15.47 -1.71 -10.25
C THR A 159 16.33 -2.40 -11.32
N PRO A 160 15.80 -3.36 -12.10
CA PRO A 160 16.57 -4.01 -13.17
C PRO A 160 17.20 -3.02 -14.16
N ILE A 161 16.47 -1.98 -14.57
CA ILE A 161 16.98 -0.97 -15.51
C ILE A 161 18.15 -0.15 -14.91
N SER A 162 18.19 0.04 -13.59
CA SER A 162 19.25 0.81 -12.93
C SER A 162 20.61 0.11 -12.92
N HIS A 163 20.63 -1.21 -13.18
CA HIS A 163 21.84 -2.00 -13.35
C HIS A 163 22.44 -1.91 -14.76
N LEU A 164 21.80 -1.21 -15.69
CA LEU A 164 22.33 -0.99 -17.03
C LEU A 164 23.43 0.10 -17.03
N PRO A 165 24.58 -0.14 -17.68
CA PRO A 165 25.59 0.89 -17.84
C PRO A 165 25.08 1.99 -18.78
N LYS A 166 25.48 3.24 -18.50
CA LYS A 166 25.19 4.40 -19.35
C LYS A 166 26.10 4.37 -20.60
N SER A 167 25.88 3.42 -21.49
CA SER A 167 26.60 3.32 -22.77
C SER A 167 25.64 3.21 -23.95
N PRO A 168 26.02 3.72 -25.14
CA PRO A 168 25.18 3.61 -26.34
C PRO A 168 24.88 2.15 -26.75
N SER A 169 25.78 1.22 -26.43
CA SER A 169 25.67 -0.19 -26.79
C SER A 169 24.41 -0.88 -26.24
N HIS A 170 23.88 -0.42 -25.10
CA HIS A 170 22.72 -1.04 -24.44
C HIS A 170 21.41 -0.27 -24.68
N GLN A 171 21.40 0.68 -25.62
CA GLN A 171 20.23 1.53 -25.87
C GLN A 171 18.97 0.72 -26.25
N LYS A 172 19.14 -0.38 -27.00
CA LYS A 172 18.03 -1.28 -27.36
C LYS A 172 17.41 -1.95 -26.12
N LEU A 173 18.24 -2.44 -25.20
CA LEU A 173 17.80 -3.08 -23.96
C LEU A 173 17.13 -2.08 -23.02
N CYS A 174 17.71 -0.88 -22.88
CA CYS A 174 17.09 0.23 -22.14
C CYS A 174 15.70 0.56 -22.70
N ALA A 175 15.57 0.71 -24.02
CA ALA A 175 14.30 1.02 -24.66
C ALA A 175 13.26 -0.10 -24.48
N LEU A 176 13.68 -1.37 -24.56
CA LEU A 176 12.80 -2.52 -24.34
C LEU A 176 12.21 -2.53 -22.91
N ILE A 177 13.07 -2.39 -21.90
CA ILE A 177 12.64 -2.40 -20.50
C ILE A 177 11.81 -1.16 -20.18
N GLN A 178 12.21 0.02 -20.68
CA GLN A 178 11.44 1.26 -20.47
C GLN A 178 10.05 1.17 -21.10
N SER A 179 9.94 0.66 -22.33
CA SER A 179 8.64 0.47 -23.00
C SER A 179 7.72 -0.45 -22.21
N HIS A 180 8.25 -1.53 -21.62
CA HIS A 180 7.46 -2.44 -20.79
C HIS A 180 7.07 -1.80 -19.45
N LEU A 181 7.97 -1.04 -18.83
CA LEU A 181 7.68 -0.30 -17.60
C LEU A 181 6.54 0.71 -17.83
N ASP A 182 6.62 1.48 -18.94
CA ASP A 182 5.59 2.44 -19.32
C ASP A 182 4.25 1.74 -19.60
N GLN A 183 4.27 0.57 -20.27
CA GLN A 183 3.08 -0.23 -20.51
C GLN A 183 2.48 -0.78 -19.20
N GLN A 184 3.30 -1.33 -18.30
CA GLN A 184 2.86 -1.83 -17.01
C GLN A 184 2.27 -0.72 -16.14
N MET A 185 2.85 0.47 -16.16
CA MET A 185 2.30 1.64 -15.50
C MET A 185 0.94 2.03 -16.09
N LYS A 186 0.80 2.03 -17.43
CA LYS A 186 -0.48 2.28 -18.10
C LYS A 186 -1.54 1.23 -17.77
N GLU A 187 -1.18 -0.05 -17.73
CA GLU A 187 -2.10 -1.14 -17.37
C GLU A 187 -2.53 -1.05 -15.90
N LYS A 188 -1.58 -0.87 -14.96
CA LYS A 188 -1.86 -0.62 -13.54
C LYS A 188 -2.77 0.60 -13.38
N ALA A 189 -2.52 1.66 -14.15
CA ALA A 189 -3.40 2.82 -14.21
C ALA A 189 -4.78 2.49 -14.81
N MET A 190 -4.93 1.72 -15.87
CA MET A 190 -6.29 1.37 -16.34
C MET A 190 -7.05 0.53 -15.32
N GLN A 191 -6.40 -0.44 -14.70
CA GLN A 191 -7.02 -1.32 -13.69
C GLN A 191 -7.46 -0.55 -12.44
N VAL A 192 -6.62 0.37 -11.94
CA VAL A 192 -6.99 1.22 -10.80
C VAL A 192 -8.13 2.17 -11.17
N ARG A 193 -8.22 2.62 -12.43
CA ARG A 193 -9.34 3.47 -12.88
C ARG A 193 -10.65 2.69 -12.83
N GLU A 194 -10.67 1.49 -13.37
CA GLU A 194 -11.85 0.62 -13.37
C GLU A 194 -12.27 0.26 -11.94
N SER A 195 -11.31 -0.13 -11.08
CA SER A 195 -11.58 -0.43 -9.67
C SER A 195 -12.12 0.78 -8.91
N SER A 196 -11.55 1.98 -9.11
CA SER A 196 -12.03 3.20 -8.46
C SER A 196 -13.44 3.57 -8.89
N GLN A 197 -13.76 3.40 -10.18
CA GLN A 197 -15.11 3.64 -10.68
C GLN A 197 -16.12 2.68 -10.06
N LEU A 198 -15.81 1.38 -10.01
CA LEU A 198 -16.67 0.37 -9.39
C LEU A 198 -16.93 0.67 -7.91
N LYS A 199 -15.90 1.08 -7.15
CA LYS A 199 -16.05 1.51 -5.75
C LYS A 199 -16.96 2.72 -5.60
N MET A 200 -16.82 3.71 -6.50
CA MET A 200 -17.65 4.91 -6.48
C MET A 200 -19.11 4.61 -6.82
N ASP A 201 -19.35 3.76 -7.82
CA ASP A 201 -20.71 3.35 -8.21
C ASP A 201 -21.40 2.55 -7.10
N ALA A 202 -20.66 1.65 -6.43
CA ALA A 202 -21.16 0.91 -5.27
C ALA A 202 -21.52 1.84 -4.11
N LEU A 203 -20.66 2.82 -3.80
CA LEU A 203 -20.96 3.84 -2.80
C LEU A 203 -22.24 4.61 -3.15
N GLU A 204 -22.38 5.04 -4.40
CA GLU A 204 -23.53 5.83 -4.82
C GLU A 204 -24.83 5.03 -4.72
N ALA A 205 -24.80 3.73 -5.05
CA ALA A 205 -25.93 2.83 -4.89
C ALA A 205 -26.38 2.70 -3.43
N GLU A 206 -25.44 2.58 -2.48
CA GLU A 206 -25.75 2.55 -1.05
C GLU A 206 -26.25 3.91 -0.55
N LEU A 207 -25.63 5.01 -0.99
CA LEU A 207 -26.07 6.37 -0.62
C LEU A 207 -27.49 6.68 -1.12
N GLN A 208 -27.93 6.08 -2.23
CA GLN A 208 -29.31 6.22 -2.72
C GLN A 208 -30.34 5.57 -1.79
N GLN A 209 -29.98 4.49 -1.09
CA GLN A 209 -30.88 3.79 -0.16
C GLN A 209 -31.11 4.57 1.15
N VAL A 210 -30.17 5.45 1.52
CA VAL A 210 -30.28 6.26 2.74
C VAL A 210 -31.25 7.42 2.49
N ILE A 211 -32.36 7.53 3.22
CA ILE A 211 -33.30 8.66 3.06
C ILE A 211 -32.78 9.90 3.83
N GLY A 212 -32.78 11.08 3.19
CA GLY A 212 -32.35 12.33 3.81
C GLY A 212 -30.82 12.54 3.84
N LEU A 213 -30.33 13.31 4.82
CA LEU A 213 -28.89 13.56 5.08
C LEU A 213 -28.12 14.14 3.88
N HIS A 214 -28.75 15.04 3.11
CA HIS A 214 -28.19 15.55 1.86
C HIS A 214 -26.76 16.10 2.02
N ASP A 215 -26.53 16.95 3.02
CA ASP A 215 -25.22 17.56 3.26
C ASP A 215 -24.16 16.51 3.62
N LEU A 216 -24.52 15.55 4.47
CA LEU A 216 -23.62 14.44 4.83
C LEU A 216 -23.25 13.60 3.59
N LYS A 217 -24.22 13.32 2.70
CA LYS A 217 -23.95 12.59 1.46
C LYS A 217 -23.02 13.37 0.54
N VAL A 218 -23.21 14.68 0.40
CA VAL A 218 -22.30 15.54 -0.38
C VAL A 218 -20.89 15.48 0.19
N GLN A 219 -20.74 15.57 1.51
CA GLN A 219 -19.45 15.42 2.17
C GLN A 219 -18.85 14.04 1.89
N LEU A 220 -19.59 12.95 2.10
CA LEU A 220 -19.09 11.60 1.88
C LEU A 220 -18.60 11.35 0.46
N ARG A 221 -19.29 11.90 -0.55
CA ARG A 221 -18.84 11.82 -1.95
C ARG A 221 -17.49 12.53 -2.15
N LYS A 222 -17.31 13.72 -1.55
CA LYS A 222 -16.03 14.44 -1.61
C LYS A 222 -14.92 13.62 -0.97
N TRP A 223 -15.16 13.06 0.22
CA TRP A 223 -14.20 12.21 0.92
C TRP A 223 -13.83 10.96 0.11
N ALA A 224 -14.83 10.23 -0.37
CA ALA A 224 -14.64 9.03 -1.18
C ALA A 224 -13.82 9.35 -2.44
N LYS A 225 -14.19 10.40 -3.17
CA LYS A 225 -13.48 10.84 -4.37
C LYS A 225 -12.02 11.17 -4.08
N GLY A 226 -11.75 11.95 -3.03
CA GLY A 226 -10.39 12.30 -2.62
C GLY A 226 -9.53 11.08 -2.28
N MET A 227 -10.12 10.04 -1.68
CA MET A 227 -9.41 8.79 -1.37
C MET A 227 -9.14 7.94 -2.60
N LEU A 228 -10.11 7.80 -3.50
CA LEU A 228 -9.92 7.09 -4.77
C LEU A 228 -8.85 7.79 -5.64
N LEU A 229 -8.77 9.11 -5.59
CA LEU A 229 -7.71 9.89 -6.23
C LEU A 229 -6.34 9.72 -5.54
N ASP A 230 -6.28 9.54 -4.23
CA ASP A 230 -5.01 9.25 -3.56
C ASP A 230 -4.48 7.85 -3.88
N ASP A 231 -5.35 6.83 -3.92
CA ASP A 231 -4.99 5.49 -4.38
C ASP A 231 -4.51 5.52 -5.84
N ARG A 232 -5.16 6.35 -6.66
CA ARG A 232 -4.71 6.63 -8.03
C ARG A 232 -3.32 7.23 -8.07
N ARG A 233 -3.06 8.28 -7.28
CA ARG A 233 -1.74 8.93 -7.20
C ARG A 233 -0.67 7.90 -6.81
N LYS A 234 -0.91 7.08 -5.79
CA LYS A 234 0.01 6.01 -5.36
C LYS A 234 0.27 4.97 -6.45
N ALA A 235 -0.77 4.55 -7.18
CA ALA A 235 -0.64 3.60 -8.29
C ALA A 235 0.22 4.13 -9.45
N LEU A 236 0.25 5.44 -9.63
CA LEU A 236 1.13 6.14 -10.58
C LEU A 236 2.54 6.42 -10.01
N GLY A 237 2.87 5.86 -8.84
CA GLY A 237 4.16 6.03 -8.19
C GLY A 237 4.33 7.35 -7.43
N LEU A 238 3.27 8.15 -7.29
CA LEU A 238 3.31 9.39 -6.53
C LEU A 238 3.22 9.11 -5.04
N LYS A 239 4.14 9.68 -4.28
CA LYS A 239 4.09 9.63 -2.82
C LYS A 239 3.23 10.78 -2.33
N VAL A 240 2.05 10.47 -1.83
CA VAL A 240 1.10 11.45 -1.30
C VAL A 240 0.86 11.24 0.18
N ALA A 241 0.64 12.35 0.87
CA ALA A 241 0.22 12.37 2.26
C ALA A 241 -1.05 11.57 2.53
N VAL A 242 -1.06 10.85 3.65
CA VAL A 242 -2.25 10.19 4.20
C VAL A 242 -3.26 11.27 4.59
N ARG A 243 -4.53 11.09 4.19
CA ARG A 243 -5.61 11.98 4.64
C ARG A 243 -5.92 11.74 6.11
N ARG A 244 -6.28 12.80 6.81
CA ARG A 244 -6.84 12.67 8.15
C ARG A 244 -8.22 12.00 8.08
N PRO A 245 -8.58 11.17 9.06
CA PRO A 245 -9.92 10.60 9.11
C PRO A 245 -11.00 11.69 9.22
N PRO A 246 -12.17 11.49 8.61
CA PRO A 246 -13.28 12.42 8.71
C PRO A 246 -13.98 12.29 10.06
N HIS A 247 -13.43 12.89 11.10
CA HIS A 247 -14.14 13.02 12.38
C HIS A 247 -15.39 13.89 12.20
N MET A 248 -16.49 13.53 12.84
CA MET A 248 -17.80 14.15 12.59
C MET A 248 -18.51 14.54 13.89
N ALA A 249 -19.50 15.40 13.75
CA ALA A 249 -20.45 15.70 14.81
C ALA A 249 -21.90 15.55 14.33
N PHE A 250 -22.70 14.76 15.03
CA PHE A 250 -24.12 14.52 14.73
C PHE A 250 -25.01 15.30 15.68
N LEU A 251 -25.52 16.44 15.19
CA LEU A 251 -26.42 17.33 15.91
C LEU A 251 -27.89 16.95 15.73
N GLY A 252 -28.73 17.11 16.76
CA GLY A 252 -30.16 16.76 16.72
C GLY A 252 -30.68 16.11 17.99
N ASN A 253 -32.00 15.96 18.08
CA ASN A 253 -32.67 15.44 19.28
C ASN A 253 -32.47 13.91 19.44
N PRO A 254 -32.65 13.35 20.64
CA PRO A 254 -32.69 11.91 20.85
C PRO A 254 -33.75 11.25 19.96
N GLY A 255 -33.48 10.03 19.51
CA GLY A 255 -34.40 9.28 18.64
C GLY A 255 -34.35 9.67 17.16
N THR A 256 -33.50 10.60 16.72
CA THR A 256 -33.35 10.98 15.30
C THR A 256 -32.46 10.02 14.49
N GLY A 257 -32.23 8.79 14.99
CA GLY A 257 -31.49 7.76 14.27
C GLY A 257 -29.97 7.95 14.15
N LYS A 258 -29.34 8.83 14.93
CA LYS A 258 -27.88 9.12 14.86
C LYS A 258 -27.00 7.87 14.89
N THR A 259 -27.28 6.95 15.83
CA THR A 259 -26.56 5.68 15.96
C THR A 259 -26.76 4.80 14.72
N MET A 260 -27.96 4.79 14.10
CA MET A 260 -28.19 4.07 12.86
C MET A 260 -27.39 4.68 11.70
N VAL A 261 -27.34 6.01 11.61
CA VAL A 261 -26.52 6.72 10.63
C VAL A 261 -25.04 6.39 10.81
N ALA A 262 -24.53 6.32 12.04
CA ALA A 262 -23.14 5.94 12.31
C ALA A 262 -22.83 4.51 11.83
N ARG A 263 -23.75 3.56 12.01
CA ARG A 263 -23.58 2.17 11.51
C ARG A 263 -23.59 2.09 9.99
N ILE A 264 -24.49 2.84 9.34
CA ILE A 264 -24.49 2.95 7.87
C ILE A 264 -23.16 3.56 7.41
N LEU A 265 -22.70 4.62 8.09
CA LEU A 265 -21.44 5.28 7.78
C LEU A 265 -20.24 4.34 7.90
N GLY A 266 -20.19 3.50 8.94
CA GLY A 266 -19.14 2.50 9.11
C GLY A 266 -19.02 1.58 7.89
N LYS A 267 -20.16 1.08 7.39
CA LYS A 267 -20.21 0.25 6.18
C LYS A 267 -19.73 1.00 4.94
N LEU A 268 -20.20 2.23 4.74
CA LEU A 268 -19.81 3.05 3.59
C LEU A 268 -18.32 3.37 3.60
N LEU A 269 -17.78 3.78 4.75
CA LEU A 269 -16.37 4.11 4.90
C LEU A 269 -15.48 2.86 4.75
N HIS A 270 -15.93 1.69 5.21
CA HIS A 270 -15.24 0.43 4.96
C HIS A 270 -15.22 0.06 3.47
N MET A 271 -16.37 0.16 2.79
CA MET A 271 -16.53 -0.16 1.37
C MET A 271 -15.57 0.63 0.47
N VAL A 272 -15.39 1.92 0.74
CA VAL A 272 -14.50 2.79 -0.04
C VAL A 272 -13.02 2.62 0.36
N GLY A 273 -12.75 1.92 1.47
CA GLY A 273 -11.39 1.67 1.98
C GLY A 273 -10.87 2.78 2.91
N VAL A 274 -11.76 3.60 3.46
CA VAL A 274 -11.42 4.61 4.49
C VAL A 274 -11.10 3.93 5.82
N LEU A 275 -11.89 2.91 6.16
CA LEU A 275 -11.76 2.15 7.39
C LEU A 275 -11.43 0.67 7.08
N PRO A 276 -10.48 0.06 7.81
CA PRO A 276 -10.23 -1.37 7.72
C PRO A 276 -11.45 -2.24 8.02
N THR A 277 -12.39 -1.76 8.84
CA THR A 277 -13.60 -2.48 9.27
C THR A 277 -14.81 -1.55 9.27
N ASP A 278 -16.01 -2.13 9.21
CA ASP A 278 -17.28 -1.40 9.38
C ASP A 278 -17.72 -1.25 10.84
N LYS A 279 -16.83 -1.59 11.79
CA LYS A 279 -17.12 -1.65 13.22
C LYS A 279 -17.50 -0.28 13.76
N VAL A 280 -18.55 -0.23 14.56
CA VAL A 280 -18.96 0.96 15.31
C VAL A 280 -19.01 0.62 16.79
N VAL A 281 -18.18 1.28 17.59
CA VAL A 281 -18.18 1.18 19.05
C VAL A 281 -18.88 2.41 19.60
N GLU A 282 -20.06 2.19 20.16
CA GLU A 282 -20.87 3.22 20.82
C GLU A 282 -20.46 3.32 22.29
N VAL A 283 -20.23 4.55 22.76
CA VAL A 283 -19.81 4.85 24.13
C VAL A 283 -20.56 6.06 24.67
N GLN A 284 -20.84 6.04 25.97
CA GLN A 284 -21.33 7.17 26.74
C GLN A 284 -20.33 7.57 27.83
N ARG A 285 -20.59 8.66 28.56
CA ARG A 285 -19.75 9.11 29.68
C ARG A 285 -19.44 7.98 30.68
N THR A 286 -20.43 7.16 31.00
CA THR A 286 -20.30 6.02 31.94
C THR A 286 -19.34 4.95 31.46
N ASP A 287 -19.13 4.83 30.14
CA ASP A 287 -18.22 3.84 29.57
C ASP A 287 -16.77 4.32 29.60
N LEU A 288 -16.57 5.64 29.55
CA LEU A 288 -15.25 6.28 29.40
C LEU A 288 -14.68 6.73 30.75
N VAL A 289 -15.51 7.31 31.62
CA VAL A 289 -15.08 7.97 32.87
C VAL A 289 -15.11 6.98 34.04
N GLY A 290 -14.03 6.95 34.83
CA GLY A 290 -13.94 6.15 36.05
C GLY A 290 -14.48 6.88 37.29
N GLU A 291 -14.88 6.12 38.31
CA GLU A 291 -15.34 6.67 39.59
C GLU A 291 -14.18 7.20 40.46
N PHE A 292 -12.94 6.79 40.17
CA PHE A 292 -11.75 7.11 40.94
C PHE A 292 -10.66 7.78 40.07
N VAL A 293 -9.84 8.63 40.69
CA VAL A 293 -8.69 9.30 40.05
C VAL A 293 -7.80 8.27 39.33
N GLY A 294 -7.43 8.53 38.08
CA GLY A 294 -6.51 7.69 37.29
C GLY A 294 -7.16 6.46 36.64
N HIS A 295 -8.45 6.22 36.85
CA HIS A 295 -9.18 5.14 36.15
C HIS A 295 -9.70 5.55 34.76
N THR A 296 -9.86 6.85 34.51
CA THR A 296 -10.49 7.37 33.28
C THR A 296 -9.63 7.15 32.04
N GLY A 297 -8.35 7.51 32.06
CA GLY A 297 -7.44 7.31 30.93
C GLY A 297 -7.39 5.86 30.44
N PRO A 298 -7.06 4.86 31.30
CA PRO A 298 -7.03 3.45 30.89
C PRO A 298 -8.36 2.92 30.34
N ARG A 299 -9.48 3.35 30.92
CA ARG A 299 -10.83 2.93 30.50
C ARG A 299 -11.18 3.50 29.13
N THR A 300 -10.85 4.77 28.91
CA THR A 300 -11.02 5.45 27.62
C THR A 300 -10.14 4.81 26.54
N ARG A 301 -8.85 4.57 26.82
CA ARG A 301 -7.93 3.88 25.88
C ARG A 301 -8.41 2.49 25.50
N LYS A 302 -9.00 1.74 26.43
CA LYS A 302 -9.58 0.42 26.12
C LYS A 302 -10.71 0.54 25.09
N LYS A 303 -11.61 1.51 25.24
CA LYS A 303 -12.69 1.77 24.28
C LYS A 303 -12.19 2.28 22.94
N ILE A 304 -11.15 3.10 22.94
CA ILE A 304 -10.44 3.50 21.71
C ILE A 304 -9.87 2.28 20.98
N HIS A 305 -9.16 1.40 21.69
CA HIS A 305 -8.58 0.19 21.11
C HIS A 305 -9.66 -0.76 20.58
N GLU A 306 -10.79 -0.88 21.29
CA GLU A 306 -11.96 -1.60 20.77
C GLU A 306 -12.47 -0.98 19.45
N ALA A 307 -12.33 0.32 19.22
CA ALA A 307 -12.78 1.00 18.01
C ALA A 307 -11.74 1.07 16.88
N GLU A 308 -10.52 0.57 17.08
CA GLU A 308 -9.45 0.58 16.08
C GLU A 308 -9.88 -0.04 14.75
N GLY A 309 -9.57 0.66 13.67
CA GLY A 309 -9.97 0.31 12.31
C GLY A 309 -11.45 0.57 12.00
N GLY A 310 -12.19 1.24 12.89
CA GLY A 310 -13.61 1.51 12.76
C GLY A 310 -14.00 2.91 13.27
N ILE A 311 -15.24 3.03 13.77
CA ILE A 311 -15.82 4.26 14.31
C ILE A 311 -15.95 4.17 15.83
N LEU A 312 -15.48 5.19 16.54
CA LEU A 312 -15.84 5.49 17.93
C LEU A 312 -16.99 6.51 17.93
N PHE A 313 -18.19 6.07 18.29
CA PHE A 313 -19.38 6.91 18.38
C PHE A 313 -19.60 7.32 19.84
N VAL A 314 -19.35 8.59 20.15
CA VAL A 314 -19.48 9.17 21.49
C VAL A 314 -20.84 9.84 21.60
N ASP A 315 -21.80 9.14 22.23
CA ASP A 315 -23.14 9.67 22.45
C ASP A 315 -23.16 10.64 23.64
N GLU A 316 -24.00 11.67 23.51
CA GLU A 316 -24.10 12.79 24.45
C GLU A 316 -22.74 13.37 24.87
N ALA A 317 -21.86 13.57 23.90
CA ALA A 317 -20.45 13.94 24.15
C ALA A 317 -20.27 15.22 24.99
N TYR A 318 -21.24 16.13 24.97
CA TYR A 318 -21.27 17.34 25.79
C TYR A 318 -21.19 17.03 27.31
N ARG A 319 -21.56 15.81 27.73
CA ARG A 319 -21.45 15.38 29.13
C ARG A 319 -20.00 15.16 29.59
N LEU A 320 -19.04 15.03 28.68
CA LEU A 320 -17.62 14.88 29.03
C LEU A 320 -16.97 16.23 29.38
N MET A 321 -17.59 17.34 29.02
CA MET A 321 -17.07 18.66 29.33
C MET A 321 -17.59 19.18 30.67
N PRO A 322 -16.76 19.92 31.41
CA PRO A 322 -17.16 20.48 32.70
C PRO A 322 -18.25 21.55 32.54
N LEU A 323 -19.40 21.33 33.16
CA LEU A 323 -20.44 22.34 33.33
C LEU A 323 -19.96 23.33 34.40
N GLN A 324 -19.57 24.54 33.99
CA GLN A 324 -19.15 25.70 34.82
C GLN A 324 -18.98 25.48 36.34
N LYS A 325 -17.73 25.64 36.81
CA LYS A 325 -17.30 25.90 38.21
C LYS A 325 -18.16 25.24 39.30
N SER A 326 -18.15 23.92 39.35
CA SER A 326 -18.37 23.21 40.61
C SER A 326 -17.06 22.56 41.04
N ASP A 327 -16.74 22.61 42.32
CA ASP A 327 -15.53 22.08 42.97
C ASP A 327 -15.37 20.54 42.88
N ASP A 328 -16.16 19.89 42.02
CA ASP A 328 -16.17 18.45 41.89
C ASP A 328 -15.16 18.01 40.82
N LYS A 329 -14.39 16.96 41.12
CA LYS A 329 -13.31 16.46 40.26
C LYS A 329 -13.90 15.82 39.00
N ASP A 330 -14.17 16.62 37.98
CA ASP A 330 -14.73 16.12 36.72
C ASP A 330 -13.64 15.52 35.83
N TYR A 331 -13.48 14.19 35.90
CA TYR A 331 -12.55 13.44 35.05
C TYR A 331 -13.02 13.32 33.59
N GLY A 332 -14.15 13.93 33.20
CA GLY A 332 -14.63 13.91 31.83
C GLY A 332 -13.65 14.53 30.83
N LEU A 333 -12.91 15.57 31.26
CA LEU A 333 -11.90 16.23 30.43
C LEU A 333 -10.74 15.28 30.09
N GLU A 334 -10.31 14.45 31.04
CA GLU A 334 -9.25 13.45 30.82
C GLU A 334 -9.66 12.45 29.72
N ALA A 335 -10.92 11.99 29.70
CA ALA A 335 -11.43 11.12 28.64
C ALA A 335 -11.44 11.84 27.28
N LEU A 336 -11.81 13.12 27.25
CA LEU A 336 -11.84 13.91 26.03
C LEU A 336 -10.43 14.10 25.46
N GLU A 337 -9.45 14.45 26.30
CA GLU A 337 -8.05 14.64 25.91
C GLU A 337 -7.45 13.36 25.29
N GLU A 338 -7.73 12.19 25.88
CA GLU A 338 -7.30 10.90 25.33
C GLU A 338 -7.94 10.63 23.96
N ILE A 339 -9.25 10.89 23.79
CA ILE A 339 -9.92 10.76 22.48
C ILE A 339 -9.31 11.74 21.47
N MET A 340 -9.01 12.97 21.87
CA MET A 340 -8.43 13.96 20.96
C MET A 340 -7.01 13.59 20.53
N SER A 341 -6.22 12.96 21.41
CA SER A 341 -4.85 12.54 21.13
C SER A 341 -4.73 11.54 19.97
N ILE A 342 -5.79 10.79 19.68
CA ILE A 342 -5.80 9.78 18.60
C ILE A 342 -6.38 10.29 17.28
N MET A 343 -7.02 11.47 17.28
CA MET A 343 -7.70 12.01 16.09
C MET A 343 -6.74 12.44 14.97
N ASP A 344 -5.42 12.35 15.19
CA ASP A 344 -4.41 12.59 14.15
C ASP A 344 -3.68 11.31 13.72
N ASN A 345 -3.86 10.20 14.45
CA ASN A 345 -3.14 8.94 14.22
C ASN A 345 -3.75 8.08 13.11
N GLY A 346 -4.94 8.42 12.60
CA GLY A 346 -5.51 7.77 11.42
C GLY A 346 -6.21 6.43 11.64
N LEU A 347 -6.18 5.88 12.86
CA LEU A 347 -6.64 4.51 13.14
C LEU A 347 -8.13 4.39 13.47
N VAL A 348 -8.80 5.50 13.81
CA VAL A 348 -10.19 5.53 14.25
C VAL A 348 -10.88 6.79 13.71
N VAL A 349 -12.11 6.65 13.22
CA VAL A 349 -13.01 7.79 12.98
C VAL A 349 -13.82 8.05 14.25
N VAL A 350 -13.87 9.30 14.69
CA VAL A 350 -14.62 9.69 15.91
C VAL A 350 -15.86 10.47 15.50
N ILE A 351 -17.01 10.10 16.03
CA ILE A 351 -18.28 10.80 15.83
C ILE A 351 -18.80 11.25 17.19
N PHE A 352 -18.89 12.56 17.40
CA PHE A 352 -19.52 13.13 18.58
C PHE A 352 -21.01 13.38 18.33
N ALA A 353 -21.89 12.86 19.17
CA ALA A 353 -23.33 13.02 19.02
C ALA A 353 -23.95 13.77 20.20
N GLY A 354 -24.93 14.65 19.92
CA GLY A 354 -25.64 15.38 20.97
C GLY A 354 -26.61 16.45 20.45
N TYR A 355 -27.13 17.24 21.40
CA TYR A 355 -28.05 18.34 21.13
C TYR A 355 -27.36 19.49 20.40
N ALA A 356 -28.09 20.13 19.49
CA ALA A 356 -27.55 21.17 18.62
C ALA A 356 -26.95 22.37 19.40
N GLU A 357 -27.60 22.83 20.47
CA GLU A 357 -27.13 24.03 21.18
C GLU A 357 -25.91 23.81 22.09
N PRO A 358 -25.90 22.83 23.01
CA PRO A 358 -24.70 22.54 23.80
C PRO A 358 -23.51 22.19 22.90
N MET A 359 -23.74 21.38 21.86
CA MET A 359 -22.65 20.84 21.06
C MET A 359 -21.99 21.88 20.12
N LYS A 360 -22.69 22.93 19.67
CA LYS A 360 -22.06 23.98 18.85
C LYS A 360 -20.93 24.70 19.58
N ARG A 361 -21.19 25.08 20.85
CA ARG A 361 -20.18 25.71 21.71
C ARG A 361 -19.02 24.75 21.97
N GLU A 362 -19.35 23.51 22.30
CA GLU A 362 -18.35 22.48 22.63
C GLU A 362 -17.49 22.08 21.43
N LEU A 363 -18.05 21.95 20.23
CA LEU A 363 -17.27 21.72 19.01
C LEU A 363 -16.30 22.87 18.73
N GLY A 364 -16.68 24.10 19.08
CA GLY A 364 -15.79 25.26 19.04
C GLY A 364 -14.59 25.10 19.99
N GLU A 365 -14.82 24.65 21.23
CA GLU A 365 -13.75 24.41 22.20
C GLU A 365 -12.83 23.26 21.77
N MET A 366 -13.38 22.17 21.23
CA MET A 366 -12.59 21.06 20.67
C MET A 366 -11.76 21.49 19.46
N ALA A 367 -12.33 22.31 18.58
CA ALA A 367 -11.61 22.86 17.44
C ALA A 367 -10.44 23.74 17.91
N LEU A 368 -10.64 24.60 18.92
CA LEU A 368 -9.57 25.42 19.50
C LEU A 368 -8.46 24.58 20.15
N LEU A 369 -8.82 23.54 20.89
CA LEU A 369 -7.86 22.59 21.49
C LEU A 369 -7.03 21.87 20.41
N LYS A 370 -7.64 21.47 19.29
CA LYS A 370 -6.97 20.78 18.18
C LYS A 370 -6.14 21.71 17.29
N MET A 371 -6.57 22.97 17.10
CA MET A 371 -5.85 23.96 16.30
C MET A 371 -4.47 24.32 16.89
N ASN A 372 -4.25 24.04 18.18
CA ASN A 372 -2.96 24.25 18.85
C ASN A 372 -2.01 23.03 18.78
N ALA A 373 -2.42 21.91 18.16
CA ALA A 373 -1.60 20.70 17.99
C ALA A 373 -0.94 20.66 16.61
N ALA A 374 0.40 20.57 16.58
CA ALA A 374 1.22 20.67 15.36
C ALA A 374 1.19 19.42 14.47
N GLY A 375 1.32 19.57 13.14
CA GLY A 375 1.64 18.46 12.22
C GLY A 375 1.12 18.59 10.79
N ILE A 376 1.71 19.49 9.97
CA ILE A 376 1.12 19.89 8.67
C ILE A 376 2.02 19.65 7.46
N GLU A 377 3.35 19.61 7.65
CA GLU A 377 4.29 19.23 6.58
C GLU A 377 3.97 17.85 5.99
N SER A 378 3.42 16.94 6.81
CA SER A 378 3.04 15.60 6.38
C SER A 378 1.77 15.53 5.53
N LEU A 379 0.90 16.56 5.49
CA LEU A 379 -0.42 16.51 4.82
C LEU A 379 -0.43 17.04 3.39
N MET A 380 0.49 17.96 3.08
CA MET A 380 0.68 18.52 1.74
C MET A 380 1.83 17.84 0.98
N PHE A 381 2.48 16.86 1.62
CA PHE A 381 3.52 16.06 0.99
C PHE A 381 3.02 15.42 -0.30
N GLY A 382 3.72 15.70 -1.41
CA GLY A 382 3.39 15.22 -2.75
C GLY A 382 2.56 16.18 -3.61
N PHE A 383 2.11 17.33 -3.09
CA PHE A 383 1.36 18.35 -3.83
C PHE A 383 2.22 19.59 -4.10
N ARG A 384 1.88 20.32 -5.18
CA ARG A 384 2.54 21.58 -5.56
C ARG A 384 1.52 22.65 -5.94
N LEU A 385 1.92 23.91 -5.79
CA LEU A 385 1.18 25.03 -6.36
C LEU A 385 1.54 25.20 -7.84
N HIS A 386 0.57 25.62 -8.65
CA HIS A 386 0.81 26.01 -10.03
C HIS A 386 1.71 27.26 -10.09
N ASP A 387 2.51 27.42 -11.14
CA ASP A 387 3.51 28.50 -11.28
C ASP A 387 2.93 29.92 -11.22
N ASN A 388 1.62 30.06 -11.47
CA ASN A 388 0.88 31.33 -11.36
C ASN A 388 0.49 31.70 -9.92
N CYS A 389 0.68 30.81 -8.94
CA CYS A 389 0.41 31.05 -7.53
C CYS A 389 1.64 31.67 -6.86
N THR A 390 2.02 32.86 -7.32
CA THR A 390 3.13 33.62 -6.72
C THR A 390 2.74 34.18 -5.35
N ALA A 391 3.74 34.59 -4.55
CA ALA A 391 3.49 35.21 -3.25
C ALA A 391 2.54 36.41 -3.34
N ASP A 392 2.72 37.26 -4.36
CA ASP A 392 1.87 38.43 -4.60
C ASP A 392 0.45 38.04 -5.01
N ALA A 393 0.29 37.00 -5.85
CA ALA A 393 -1.02 36.52 -6.26
C ALA A 393 -1.81 35.92 -5.09
N ILE A 394 -1.14 35.17 -4.21
CA ILE A 394 -1.75 34.62 -3.00
C ILE A 394 -2.10 35.74 -2.01
N ALA A 395 -1.24 36.76 -1.85
CA ALA A 395 -1.53 37.92 -1.01
C ALA A 395 -2.79 38.66 -1.48
N GLN A 396 -2.91 38.90 -2.80
CA GLN A 396 -4.12 39.51 -3.38
C GLN A 396 -5.37 38.66 -3.15
N LEU A 397 -5.28 37.33 -3.28
CA LEU A 397 -6.39 36.44 -2.97
C LEU A 397 -6.82 36.52 -1.51
N LEU A 398 -5.86 36.58 -0.59
CA LEU A 398 -6.14 36.74 0.84
C LEU A 398 -6.82 38.06 1.14
N ASP A 399 -6.40 39.16 0.49
CA ASP A 399 -7.04 40.47 0.66
C ASP A 399 -8.48 40.49 0.16
N VAL A 400 -8.76 39.81 -0.95
CA VAL A 400 -10.10 39.76 -1.57
C VAL A 400 -11.05 38.82 -0.82
N GLU A 401 -10.61 37.62 -0.46
CA GLU A 401 -11.49 36.55 0.02
C GLU A 401 -11.55 36.45 1.56
N THR A 402 -10.76 37.24 2.30
CA THR A 402 -10.79 37.27 3.77
C THR A 402 -10.91 38.67 4.35
N THR A 403 -11.44 38.77 5.56
CA THR A 403 -11.55 40.03 6.31
C THR A 403 -10.37 40.24 7.25
N GLU A 404 -10.08 41.50 7.57
CA GLU A 404 -9.02 41.84 8.53
C GLU A 404 -9.24 41.19 9.90
N LYS A 405 -10.49 41.11 10.37
CA LYS A 405 -10.87 40.42 11.61
C LYS A 405 -10.52 38.93 11.57
N GLN A 406 -10.75 38.23 10.44
CA GLN A 406 -10.36 36.83 10.29
C GLN A 406 -8.84 36.65 10.28
N ARG A 407 -8.11 37.54 9.59
CA ARG A 407 -6.65 37.50 9.57
C ARG A 407 -6.05 37.73 10.96
N GLN A 408 -6.63 38.64 11.76
CA GLN A 408 -6.23 38.91 13.14
C GLN A 408 -6.60 37.79 14.12
N VAL A 409 -7.79 37.18 13.98
CA VAL A 409 -8.20 36.06 14.84
C VAL A 409 -7.34 34.82 14.58
N LEU A 410 -6.96 34.59 13.33
CA LEU A 410 -6.22 33.39 12.95
C LEU A 410 -4.70 33.54 13.08
N ASN A 411 -4.12 34.75 13.21
CA ASN A 411 -2.69 35.02 13.48
C ASN A 411 -1.69 34.07 12.75
N GLY A 412 -1.90 33.84 11.45
CA GLY A 412 -1.07 32.94 10.63
C GLY A 412 -1.62 31.50 10.47
N GLY A 413 -2.59 31.10 11.29
CA GLY A 413 -3.35 29.85 11.21
C GLY A 413 -4.34 29.76 10.05
N LEU A 414 -4.41 30.76 9.18
CA LEU A 414 -5.25 30.78 7.97
C LEU A 414 -4.66 29.95 6.82
N VAL A 415 -3.33 29.85 6.75
CA VAL A 415 -2.62 29.16 5.68
C VAL A 415 -3.00 27.67 5.64
N TRP A 416 -3.18 27.06 6.82
CA TRP A 416 -3.39 25.63 6.91
C TRP A 416 -4.79 25.17 6.47
N PRO A 417 -5.90 25.76 6.96
CA PRO A 417 -7.23 25.46 6.45
C PRO A 417 -7.35 25.79 4.95
N MET A 418 -6.72 26.87 4.49
CA MET A 418 -6.71 27.22 3.07
C MET A 418 -6.11 26.11 2.21
N LEU A 419 -4.93 25.58 2.56
CA LEU A 419 -4.25 24.54 1.78
C LEU A 419 -5.01 23.21 1.79
N ILE A 420 -5.60 22.84 2.93
CA ILE A 420 -6.44 21.64 3.05
C ILE A 420 -7.68 21.77 2.16
N ASN A 421 -8.40 22.89 2.26
CA ASN A 421 -9.57 23.12 1.43
C ASN A 421 -9.20 23.20 -0.06
N ALA A 422 -8.04 23.76 -0.40
CA ALA A 422 -7.56 23.80 -1.78
C ALA A 422 -7.26 22.40 -2.33
N ARG A 423 -6.70 21.49 -1.52
CA ARG A 423 -6.54 20.07 -1.90
C ARG A 423 -7.90 19.42 -2.16
N GLU A 424 -8.89 19.69 -1.33
CA GLU A 424 -10.26 19.16 -1.55
C GLU A 424 -10.89 19.71 -2.83
N ASN A 425 -10.67 20.99 -3.15
CA ASN A 425 -11.13 21.59 -4.40
C ASN A 425 -10.42 21.01 -5.62
N LEU A 426 -9.11 20.73 -5.52
CA LEU A 426 -8.37 19.98 -6.52
C LEU A 426 -9.02 18.61 -6.78
N ASP A 427 -9.34 17.85 -5.72
CA ASP A 427 -10.03 16.57 -5.89
C ASP A 427 -11.42 16.74 -6.51
N HIS A 428 -12.12 17.83 -6.17
CA HIS A 428 -13.42 18.13 -6.72
C HIS A 428 -13.36 18.42 -8.23
N ARG A 429 -12.37 19.19 -8.70
CA ARG A 429 -12.24 19.51 -10.14
C ARG A 429 -11.79 18.32 -10.99
N LEU A 430 -11.02 17.38 -10.43
CA LEU A 430 -10.45 16.26 -11.18
C LEU A 430 -11.51 15.20 -11.52
N GLY A 431 -11.48 14.67 -12.74
CA GLY A 431 -12.21 13.45 -13.08
C GLY A 431 -11.55 12.22 -12.42
N LEU A 432 -12.34 11.20 -12.07
CA LEU A 432 -11.79 9.90 -11.63
C LEU A 432 -10.96 9.21 -12.73
N ASP A 433 -11.13 9.64 -13.97
CA ASP A 433 -10.39 9.20 -15.15
C ASP A 433 -9.09 9.97 -15.41
N CYS A 434 -8.76 10.99 -14.62
CA CYS A 434 -7.53 11.75 -14.78
C CYS A 434 -6.28 10.84 -14.63
N CYS A 435 -5.41 10.90 -15.62
CA CYS A 435 -4.16 10.12 -15.68
C CYS A 435 -2.91 11.00 -15.76
N ASP A 436 -3.08 12.33 -15.87
CA ASP A 436 -1.97 13.25 -15.92
C ASP A 436 -1.39 13.43 -14.51
N VAL A 437 -0.17 12.92 -14.34
CA VAL A 437 0.59 12.97 -13.08
C VAL A 437 0.74 14.41 -12.57
N ASN A 438 0.96 15.38 -13.46
CA ASN A 438 1.10 16.79 -13.07
C ASN A 438 -0.23 17.35 -12.61
N GLU A 439 -1.31 17.07 -13.35
CA GLU A 439 -2.63 17.60 -13.02
C GLU A 439 -3.15 17.08 -11.67
N LEU A 440 -2.89 15.79 -11.38
CA LEU A 440 -3.31 15.13 -10.15
C LEU A 440 -2.76 15.77 -8.86
N VAL A 441 -1.65 16.51 -8.94
CA VAL A 441 -0.94 17.07 -7.77
C VAL A 441 -0.81 18.59 -7.79
N THR A 442 -1.31 19.25 -8.83
CA THR A 442 -1.16 20.70 -9.02
C THR A 442 -2.39 21.44 -8.54
N ILE A 443 -2.22 22.21 -7.46
CA ILE A 443 -3.23 23.10 -6.89
C ILE A 443 -3.14 24.46 -7.59
N THR A 444 -4.28 24.94 -8.08
CA THR A 444 -4.39 26.20 -8.82
C THR A 444 -4.83 27.35 -7.92
N SER A 445 -4.73 28.59 -8.45
CA SER A 445 -5.23 29.78 -7.76
C SER A 445 -6.74 29.74 -7.53
N GLU A 446 -7.50 29.08 -8.41
CA GLU A 446 -8.94 28.89 -8.22
C GLU A 446 -9.25 27.89 -7.10
N ASP A 447 -8.45 26.84 -6.96
CA ASP A 447 -8.57 25.89 -5.85
C ASP A 447 -8.32 26.58 -4.50
N LEU A 448 -7.31 27.46 -4.44
CA LEU A 448 -7.00 28.29 -3.28
C LEU A 448 -8.13 29.29 -2.96
N ARG A 449 -8.64 29.98 -3.98
CA ARG A 449 -9.76 30.93 -3.84
C ARG A 449 -11.02 30.25 -3.30
N ALA A 450 -11.41 29.13 -3.90
CA ALA A 450 -12.55 28.33 -3.42
C ALA A 450 -12.31 27.84 -1.98
N GLY A 451 -11.07 27.49 -1.65
CA GLY A 451 -10.70 27.07 -0.30
C GLY A 451 -10.85 28.17 0.75
N LEU A 452 -10.52 29.42 0.39
CA LEU A 452 -10.69 30.59 1.25
C LEU A 452 -12.17 30.93 1.49
N ARG A 453 -13.03 30.77 0.48
CA ARG A 453 -14.48 31.00 0.61
C ARG A 453 -15.17 30.08 1.61
N LEU A 454 -14.64 28.87 1.81
CA LEU A 454 -15.14 27.93 2.82
C LEU A 454 -14.78 28.35 4.24
N LEU A 455 -13.87 29.30 4.42
CA LEU A 455 -13.48 29.87 5.73
C LEU A 455 -14.29 31.13 6.08
N SER A 456 -15.05 31.67 5.12
CA SER A 456 -15.87 32.88 5.30
C SER A 456 -17.35 32.61 5.56
N SER A 457 -17.79 31.35 5.43
CA SER A 457 -19.11 30.83 5.83
C SER A 457 -19.08 30.24 7.23
#